data_AF-A0A7T0FXQ1-F1
#
_entry.id   AF-A0A7T0FXQ1-F1
#
_cell.length_a   1.000
_cell.length_b   1.000
_cell.length_c   1.000
_cell.angle_alpha   90.00
_cell.angle_beta   90.00
_cell.angle_gamma   90.00
#
_symmetry.space_group_name_H-M   'P 1'
#
loop_
_entity.id
_entity.type
_entity.pdbx_description
1 polymer ?
#
loop_
_entity_poly.entity_id
_entity_poly.type
_entity_poly.pdbx_seq_one_letter_code
_entity_poly.pdbx_strand_id
1 'polypeptide(L)'
;MDSYSSELIKLSSNAFLAQRISSINSIAIICQFLNKGDILKISYGVGCDKRIGKFFLQSSLGFGGSCFKKDILNLSFTCDFLNLNFISYY
;
A
#
# COMPACT_ATOMS: atom_id res chain seq x y z
N MET A 1 -13.14 -4.51 -22.23
CA MET A 1 -12.37 -5.03 -21.09
C MET A 1 -12.96 -6.39 -20.74
N ASP A 2 -12.16 -7.44 -20.68
CA ASP A 2 -12.66 -8.77 -20.31
C ASP A 2 -12.93 -8.85 -18.80
N SER A 3 -13.73 -9.85 -18.40
CA SER A 3 -14.18 -10.01 -17.01
C SER A 3 -13.02 -10.23 -16.04
N TYR A 4 -12.00 -10.97 -16.47
CA TYR A 4 -10.86 -11.29 -15.63
C TYR A 4 -9.98 -10.05 -15.37
N SER A 5 -9.70 -9.27 -16.41
CA SER A 5 -9.05 -7.97 -16.29
C SER A 5 -9.81 -7.03 -15.34
N SER A 6 -11.15 -7.04 -15.37
CA SER A 6 -11.96 -6.21 -14.47
C SER A 6 -11.77 -6.56 -13.00
N GLU A 7 -11.76 -7.85 -12.69
CA GLU A 7 -11.61 -8.34 -11.31
C GLU A 7 -10.21 -8.01 -10.80
N LEU A 8 -9.18 -8.27 -11.60
CA LEU A 8 -7.81 -7.93 -11.26
C LEU A 8 -7.60 -6.43 -11.09
N ILE A 9 -8.16 -5.58 -11.95
CA ILE A 9 -8.06 -4.12 -11.81
C ILE A 9 -8.59 -3.67 -10.45
N LYS A 10 -9.70 -4.26 -9.98
CA LYS A 10 -10.26 -3.90 -8.67
C LYS A 10 -9.35 -4.31 -7.52
N LEU A 11 -8.84 -5.55 -7.55
CA LEU A 11 -7.91 -6.06 -6.54
C LEU A 11 -6.60 -5.26 -6.52
N SER A 12 -5.98 -5.06 -7.69
CA SER A 12 -4.74 -4.29 -7.84
C SER A 12 -4.91 -2.86 -7.37
N SER A 13 -6.01 -2.18 -7.71
CA SER A 13 -6.26 -0.80 -7.27
C SER A 13 -6.29 -0.70 -5.74
N ASN A 14 -6.99 -1.62 -5.07
CA ASN A 14 -7.06 -1.62 -3.61
C ASN A 14 -5.70 -1.97 -2.97
N ALA A 15 -4.92 -2.86 -3.59
CA ALA A 15 -3.56 -3.17 -3.16
C ALA A 15 -2.61 -1.97 -3.28
N PHE A 16 -2.62 -1.23 -4.40
CA PHE A 16 -1.81 -0.02 -4.56
C PHE A 16 -2.16 1.06 -3.52
N LEU A 17 -3.46 1.27 -3.24
CA LEU A 17 -3.89 2.23 -2.22
C LEU A 17 -3.39 1.82 -0.82
N ALA A 18 -3.53 0.55 -0.47
CA ALA A 18 -3.06 0.04 0.81
C ALA A 18 -1.52 0.09 0.91
N GLN A 19 -0.80 -0.24 -0.15
CA GLN A 19 0.66 -0.20 -0.20
C GLN A 19 1.18 1.21 0.10
N ARG A 20 0.56 2.26 -0.46
CA ARG A 20 0.95 3.66 -0.17
C ARG A 20 0.82 4.01 1.32
N ILE A 21 -0.28 3.59 1.95
CA ILE A 21 -0.48 3.77 3.39
C ILE A 21 0.57 2.99 4.19
N SER A 22 0.80 1.72 3.84
CA SER A 22 1.82 0.89 4.49
C SER A 22 3.22 1.49 4.36
N SER A 23 3.58 2.01 3.19
CA SER A 23 4.87 2.66 2.95
C SER A 23 5.06 3.92 3.79
N ILE A 24 4.05 4.78 3.92
CA ILE A 24 4.21 5.97 4.77
C ILE A 24 4.23 5.61 6.25
N ASN A 25 3.50 4.57 6.66
CA ASN A 25 3.53 4.08 8.04
C ASN A 25 4.88 3.48 8.43
N SER A 26 5.53 2.73 7.53
CA SER A 26 6.88 2.22 7.81
C SER A 26 7.90 3.35 7.97
N ILE A 27 7.78 4.42 7.17
CA ILE A 27 8.62 5.62 7.32
C ILE A 27 8.34 6.32 8.66
N ALA A 28 7.08 6.40 9.09
CA ALA A 28 6.71 6.97 10.39
C ALA A 28 7.40 6.24 11.55
N ILE A 29 7.42 4.91 11.49
CA ILE A 29 8.11 4.06 12.46
C ILE A 29 9.62 4.33 12.46
N ILE A 30 10.25 4.50 11.28
CA ILE A 30 11.67 4.88 11.18
C ILE A 30 11.92 6.23 11.87
N CYS A 31 11.08 7.24 11.61
CA CYS A 31 11.20 8.55 12.26
C CYS A 31 11.10 8.44 13.79
N GLN A 32 10.18 7.60 14.29
CA GLN A 32 10.02 7.33 15.71
C GLN A 32 11.26 6.65 16.31
N PHE A 33 11.77 5.58 15.69
CA PHE A 33 12.96 4.87 16.19
C PHE A 33 14.21 5.75 16.21
N LEU A 34 14.38 6.61 15.20
CA LEU A 34 15.51 7.54 15.13
C LEU A 34 15.33 8.77 16.02
N ASN A 35 14.15 8.98 16.62
CA ASN A 35 13.74 10.21 17.29
C ASN A 35 14.00 11.47 16.43
N LYS A 36 13.83 11.34 15.11
CA LYS A 36 14.17 12.39 14.12
C LYS A 36 13.25 12.33 12.90
N GLY A 37 12.96 13.50 12.34
CA GLY A 37 12.12 13.65 11.16
C GLY A 37 10.64 13.79 11.51
N ASP A 38 9.96 14.60 10.70
CA ASP A 38 8.53 14.88 10.85
C ASP A 38 7.79 14.21 9.69
N ILE A 39 7.00 13.18 9.99
CA ILE A 39 6.29 12.38 8.99
C ILE A 39 5.33 13.21 8.16
N LEU A 40 4.75 14.29 8.71
CA LEU A 40 3.83 15.17 7.97
C LEU A 40 4.59 15.95 6.90
N LYS A 41 5.79 16.47 7.24
CA LYS A 41 6.65 17.17 6.28
C LYS A 41 7.20 16.23 5.21
N ILE A 42 7.59 15.02 5.60
CA ILE A 42 8.09 14.00 4.67
C ILE A 42 6.97 13.60 3.69
N SER A 43 5.78 13.27 4.21
CA SER A 43 4.60 12.96 3.39
C SER A 43 4.26 14.07 2.41
N TYR A 44 4.26 15.32 2.87
CA TYR A 44 4.04 16.49 2.02
C TYR A 44 5.09 16.58 0.90
N GLY A 45 6.38 16.48 1.25
CA GLY A 45 7.48 16.52 0.29
C GLY A 45 7.41 15.42 -0.76
N VAL A 46 7.12 14.19 -0.36
CA VAL A 46 6.91 13.05 -1.27
C VAL A 46 5.70 13.28 -2.18
N GLY A 47 4.60 13.81 -1.62
CA GLY A 47 3.37 14.06 -2.36
C GLY A 47 3.46 15.20 -3.38
N CYS A 48 4.46 16.07 -3.30
CA CYS A 48 4.74 17.12 -4.28
C CYS A 48 5.27 16.56 -5.62
N ASP A 49 5.84 15.35 -5.63
CA ASP A 49 6.19 14.67 -6.88
C ASP A 49 4.89 14.21 -7.57
N LYS A 50 4.59 14.81 -8.73
CA LYS A 50 3.35 14.53 -9.49
C LYS A 50 3.21 13.08 -9.95
N ARG A 51 4.31 12.32 -10.06
CA ARG A 51 4.29 10.91 -10.42
C ARG A 51 3.79 10.03 -9.26
N ILE A 52 3.95 10.52 -8.03
CA ILE A 52 3.50 9.85 -6.80
C ILE A 52 2.12 10.39 -6.40
N GLY A 53 1.94 11.71 -6.42
CA GLY A 53 0.73 12.39 -5.99
C GLY A 53 0.54 12.42 -4.46
N LYS A 54 -0.35 13.31 -4.00
CA LYS A 54 -0.53 13.64 -2.58
C LYS A 54 -1.47 12.71 -1.79
N PHE A 55 -2.27 11.90 -2.48
CA PHE A 55 -3.31 11.10 -1.82
C PHE A 55 -2.75 9.80 -1.24
N PHE A 56 -3.41 9.27 -0.20
CA PHE A 56 -3.03 8.02 0.47
C PHE A 56 -1.59 8.03 1.04
N LEU A 57 -1.09 9.20 1.45
CA LEU A 57 0.21 9.39 2.10
C LEU A 57 0.07 9.89 3.55
N GLN A 58 -1.10 9.76 4.17
CA GLN A 58 -1.26 10.14 5.57
C GLN A 58 -0.95 8.94 6.46
N SER A 59 0.03 9.09 7.36
CA SER A 59 0.36 8.03 8.32
C SER A 59 -0.75 7.86 9.37
N SER A 60 -1.00 6.61 9.74
CA SER A 60 -1.96 6.17 10.76
C SER A 60 -1.40 4.97 11.52
N LEU A 61 -2.08 4.56 12.61
CA LEU A 61 -1.74 3.31 13.35
C LEU A 61 -1.92 2.02 12.51
N GLY A 62 -2.49 2.13 11.31
CA GLY A 62 -2.79 1.04 10.40
C GLY A 62 -3.92 1.45 9.43
N PHE A 63 -4.04 0.75 8.30
CA PHE A 63 -5.22 0.92 7.43
C PHE A 63 -6.39 0.10 7.99
N GLY A 64 -7.53 0.76 8.21
CA GLY A 64 -8.78 0.12 8.64
C GLY A 64 -9.71 -0.19 7.47
N GLY A 65 -10.83 -0.86 7.76
CA GLY A 65 -11.86 -1.21 6.78
C GLY A 65 -11.73 -2.63 6.24
N SER A 66 -12.86 -3.20 5.80
CA SER A 66 -12.96 -4.60 5.37
C SER A 66 -12.26 -4.87 4.04
N CYS A 67 -12.14 -3.87 3.16
CA CYS A 67 -11.70 -4.07 1.77
C CYS A 67 -10.18 -4.29 1.64
N PHE A 68 -9.33 -3.46 2.24
CA PHE A 68 -7.88 -3.55 1.99
C PHE A 68 -7.27 -4.87 2.47
N LYS A 69 -7.56 -5.27 3.72
CA LYS A 69 -7.03 -6.53 4.24
C LYS A 69 -7.54 -7.73 3.44
N LYS A 70 -8.83 -7.75 3.08
CA LYS A 70 -9.42 -8.83 2.30
C LYS A 70 -8.78 -8.95 0.92
N ASP A 71 -8.65 -7.84 0.20
CA ASP A 71 -8.23 -7.86 -1.19
C ASP A 71 -6.73 -8.13 -1.34
N ILE A 72 -5.89 -7.65 -0.40
CA ILE A 72 -4.46 -7.99 -0.36
C ILE A 72 -4.25 -9.47 -0.04
N LEU A 73 -4.99 -10.01 0.93
CA LEU A 73 -4.91 -11.45 1.25
C LEU A 73 -5.38 -12.30 0.07
N ASN A 74 -6.41 -11.85 -0.67
CA ASN A 74 -6.85 -12.55 -1.87
C ASN A 74 -5.77 -12.55 -2.98
N LEU A 75 -5.08 -11.43 -3.18
CA LEU A 75 -3.94 -11.34 -4.09
C LEU A 75 -2.78 -12.26 -3.68
N SER A 76 -2.40 -12.25 -2.39
CA SER A 76 -1.35 -13.14 -1.86
C SER A 76 -1.72 -14.62 -2.03
N PHE A 77 -2.95 -14.99 -1.66
CA PHE A 77 -3.47 -16.35 -1.85
C PHE A 77 -3.48 -16.77 -3.34
N THR A 78 -3.83 -15.85 -4.24
CA THR A 78 -3.79 -16.11 -5.68
C THR A 78 -2.37 -16.40 -6.17
N CYS A 79 -1.37 -15.67 -5.66
CA CYS A 79 0.03 -15.93 -5.98
C CYS A 79 0.45 -17.32 -5.51
N ASP A 80 0.09 -17.67 -4.27
CA ASP A 80 0.43 -18.96 -3.69
C ASP A 80 -0.24 -20.12 -4.44
N PHE A 81 -1.52 -19.97 -4.81
CA PHE A 81 -2.26 -20.94 -5.61
C PHE A 81 -1.65 -21.18 -6.99
N LEU A 82 -1.08 -20.13 -7.60
CA LEU A 82 -0.38 -20.21 -8.89
C LEU A 82 1.08 -20.67 -8.77
N ASN A 83 1.55 -21.04 -7.58
CA ASN A 83 2.95 -21.35 -7.27
C ASN A 83 3.92 -20.19 -7.59
N LEU A 84 3.43 -18.95 -7.48
CA LEU A 84 4.19 -17.70 -7.62
C LEU A 84 4.63 -17.17 -6.25
N ASN A 85 4.99 -18.05 -5.32
CA ASN A 85 5.30 -17.71 -3.93
C ASN A 85 6.42 -16.66 -3.82
N PHE A 86 7.36 -16.63 -4.77
CA PHE A 86 8.41 -15.61 -4.79
C PHE A 86 7.86 -14.19 -4.96
N ILE A 87 6.67 -14.02 -5.55
CA ILE A 87 6.00 -12.72 -5.73
C ILE A 87 5.30 -12.28 -4.44
N SER A 88 4.72 -13.20 -3.66
CA SER A 88 3.96 -12.86 -2.45
C SER A 88 4.83 -12.33 -1.30
N TYR A 89 6.15 -12.45 -1.39
CA TYR A 89 7.10 -11.91 -0.41
C TYR A 89 7.49 -10.43 -0.63
N TYR A 90 7.15 -9.83 -1.78
CA TYR A 90 7.42 -8.41 -2.07
C TYR A 90 6.32 -7.51 -1.51
#